data_AF-A0A518AYL0-F1
#
_entry.id   AF-A0A518AYL0-F1
#
_cell.length_a   1.000
_cell.length_b   1.000
_cell.length_c   1.000
_cell.angle_alpha   90.00
_cell.angle_beta   90.00
_cell.angle_gamma   90.00
#
_symmetry.space_group_name_H-M   'P 1'
#
loop_
_entity.id
_entity.type
_entity.pdbx_description
1 polymer ?
#
loop_
_entity_poly.entity_id
_entity_poly.type
_entity_poly.pdbx_seq_one_letter_code
_entity_poly.pdbx_strand_id
1 'polypeptide(L)'
;MRALDLVGPILGWEAIRHARRWKTFLLRAGYVALLLVILLSVRSVVDVKIGTGIPDEAAVAHTFFLWMTFVQLLAVLILTPNYVATPIALEKERRTFDHLFDTHLSNREIALGKWIGSTLTVLQFLLAGAPVLAFSTFLGGVDPLRLTLLTIVTLATLFSASAICLFVSIISPTVKASVGNGQWAVVVLLLILPCVPWLIVAALRAYGQWIDLGDTPASVLTTLSHYTGLAMIVEPFVFYAWIISAFAEDPRFVWMTLAYVVAHGLVGMVFLRISCVRVRAAFRSGRVRTSTTSKSKRPSRGRKTIPVGDDAMFWKEWTFPDLLARAPRWGKAVRYIIATIYTTLLLACLYTLSVWWGTKQREMLMIATVTSSIFLSLFGVIAFVTSIGRAAGSFANERDQESWILVLATPLTAWEIVRAKHVAALKPILYYLALSVPFAAILFLGQEDLDGFQLIAMPFFTLLYGWFMVALGQYLSLCCKTGRTAFVLTLVGGYVIGGLIPSLLWGFLFNRSGYRPSGYERTVGEAAWGLLFFLTYVVLGGFLLRRCVLTFDRTFDRTFGRIASAGTAPSDSPPSTFPNAR
;
A
#
# COMPACT_ATOMS: atom_id res chain seq x y z
N MET A 1 -7.50 28.48 -21.09
CA MET A 1 -7.92 28.96 -19.74
C MET A 1 -9.43 28.83 -19.52
N ARG A 2 -10.29 29.15 -20.51
CA ARG A 2 -11.78 29.07 -20.39
C ARG A 2 -12.40 27.71 -19.99
N ALA A 3 -11.75 26.57 -20.26
CA ALA A 3 -12.29 25.25 -19.88
C ALA A 3 -12.09 24.88 -18.40
N LEU A 4 -11.13 25.52 -17.70
CA LEU A 4 -10.87 25.27 -16.27
C LEU A 4 -11.82 26.05 -15.36
N ASP A 5 -12.50 27.07 -15.89
CA ASP A 5 -13.49 27.87 -15.16
C ASP A 5 -14.81 27.10 -14.93
N LEU A 6 -15.07 26.03 -15.69
CA LEU A 6 -16.27 25.18 -15.57
C LEU A 6 -16.32 24.35 -14.27
N VAL A 7 -15.19 24.11 -13.61
CA VAL A 7 -15.11 23.35 -12.35
C VAL A 7 -14.65 24.22 -11.17
N GLY A 8 -14.20 25.44 -11.45
CA GLY A 8 -13.87 26.46 -10.46
C GLY A 8 -12.38 26.82 -10.39
N PRO A 9 -12.05 27.99 -9.80
CA PRO A 9 -10.70 28.59 -9.83
C PRO A 9 -9.62 27.75 -9.13
N ILE A 10 -10.03 26.87 -8.21
CA ILE A 10 -9.12 25.97 -7.48
C ILE A 10 -8.42 25.01 -8.45
N LEU A 11 -9.15 24.46 -9.42
CA LEU A 11 -8.61 23.46 -10.35
C LEU A 11 -7.50 24.07 -11.22
N GLY A 12 -7.74 25.27 -11.74
CA GLY A 12 -6.73 25.98 -12.55
C GLY A 12 -5.44 26.22 -11.78
N TRP A 13 -5.55 26.67 -10.53
CA TRP A 13 -4.39 26.88 -9.66
C TRP A 13 -3.65 25.58 -9.30
N GLU A 14 -4.38 24.51 -8.96
CA GLU A 14 -3.76 23.22 -8.66
C GLU A 14 -3.05 22.64 -9.90
N ALA A 15 -3.69 22.67 -11.07
CA ALA A 15 -3.11 22.16 -12.32
C ALA A 15 -1.79 22.86 -12.68
N ILE A 16 -1.73 24.19 -12.58
CA ILE A 16 -0.50 24.97 -12.83
C ILE A 16 0.58 24.59 -11.80
N ARG A 17 0.21 24.46 -10.52
CA ARG A 17 1.13 24.09 -9.45
C ARG A 17 1.71 22.69 -9.62
N HIS A 18 0.92 21.75 -10.17
CA HIS A 18 1.38 20.40 -10.48
C HIS A 18 2.28 20.38 -11.72
N ALA A 19 1.94 21.10 -12.79
CA ALA A 19 2.70 21.16 -14.02
C ALA A 19 4.11 21.75 -13.86
N ARG A 20 4.26 22.78 -13.01
CA ARG A 20 5.54 23.52 -12.85
C ARG A 20 6.50 22.93 -11.82
N ARG A 21 6.15 21.81 -11.17
CA ARG A 21 7.01 21.20 -10.15
C ARG A 21 7.99 20.23 -10.77
N TRP A 22 9.27 20.59 -10.86
CA TRP A 22 10.35 19.72 -11.33
C TRP A 22 10.38 18.34 -10.65
N LYS A 23 9.99 18.27 -9.37
CA LYS A 23 9.89 17.01 -8.61
C LYS A 23 8.90 16.02 -9.25
N THR A 24 7.81 16.50 -9.84
CA THR A 24 6.86 15.61 -10.54
C THR A 24 7.47 15.03 -11.80
N PHE A 25 8.31 15.81 -12.51
CA PHE A 25 9.08 15.31 -13.64
C PHE A 25 10.08 14.22 -13.21
N LEU A 26 10.82 14.45 -12.12
CA LEU A 26 11.77 13.45 -11.60
C LEU A 26 11.07 12.15 -11.17
N LEU A 27 9.91 12.25 -10.53
CA LEU A 27 9.12 11.08 -10.13
C LEU A 27 8.60 10.29 -11.35
N ARG A 28 8.23 10.96 -12.45
CA ARG A 28 7.84 10.29 -13.70
C ARG A 28 9.02 9.60 -14.36
N ALA A 29 10.17 10.28 -14.47
CA ALA A 29 11.39 9.68 -14.99
C ALA A 29 11.80 8.46 -14.16
N GLY A 30 11.70 8.54 -12.84
CA GLY A 30 11.93 7.40 -11.93
C GLY A 30 10.95 6.25 -12.14
N TYR A 31 9.66 6.55 -12.39
CA TYR A 31 8.67 5.51 -12.71
C TYR A 31 8.96 4.82 -14.04
N VAL A 32 9.30 5.56 -15.11
CA VAL A 32 9.68 4.98 -16.39
C VAL A 32 10.98 4.17 -16.27
N ALA A 33 11.96 4.66 -15.50
CA ALA A 33 13.18 3.91 -15.21
C ALA A 33 12.89 2.62 -14.45
N LEU A 34 11.95 2.62 -13.50
CA LEU A 34 11.49 1.40 -12.81
C LEU A 34 10.88 0.40 -13.82
N LEU A 35 10.07 0.86 -14.77
CA LEU A 35 9.51 -0.01 -15.82
C LEU A 35 10.60 -0.60 -16.71
N LEU A 36 11.60 0.19 -17.10
CA LEU A 36 12.77 -0.30 -17.84
C LEU A 36 13.53 -1.37 -17.05
N VAL A 37 13.73 -1.14 -15.76
CA VAL A 37 14.37 -2.11 -14.87
C VAL A 37 13.57 -3.42 -14.79
N ILE A 38 12.24 -3.35 -14.71
CA ILE A 38 11.37 -4.53 -14.73
C ILE A 38 11.52 -5.28 -16.07
N LEU A 39 11.57 -4.57 -17.20
CA LEU A 39 11.79 -5.17 -18.52
C LEU A 39 13.11 -5.97 -18.57
N LEU A 40 14.21 -5.37 -18.09
CA LEU A 40 15.52 -6.04 -18.03
C LEU A 40 15.50 -7.27 -17.10
N SER A 41 14.76 -7.19 -15.99
CA SER A 41 14.57 -8.33 -15.07
C SER A 41 13.79 -9.46 -15.71
N VAL A 42 12.72 -9.13 -16.44
CA VAL A 42 11.90 -10.12 -17.13
C VAL A 42 12.73 -10.82 -18.21
N ARG A 43 13.52 -10.06 -18.97
CA ARG A 43 14.42 -10.63 -19.97
C ARG A 43 15.40 -11.62 -19.33
N SER A 44 16.07 -11.24 -18.24
CA SER A 44 17.02 -12.16 -17.59
C SER A 44 16.36 -13.44 -17.07
N VAL A 45 15.13 -13.35 -16.56
CA VAL A 45 14.37 -14.53 -16.09
C VAL A 45 13.93 -15.42 -17.25
N VAL A 46 13.48 -14.84 -18.36
CA VAL A 46 13.04 -15.59 -19.54
C VAL A 46 14.23 -16.28 -20.22
N ASP A 47 15.36 -15.58 -20.36
CA ASP A 47 16.60 -16.14 -20.92
C ASP A 47 17.08 -17.36 -20.12
N VAL A 48 17.00 -17.30 -18.78
CA VAL A 48 17.34 -18.45 -17.91
C VAL A 48 16.37 -19.63 -18.08
N LYS A 49 15.08 -19.38 -18.31
CA LYS A 49 14.06 -20.43 -18.45
C LYS A 49 14.11 -21.14 -19.80
N ILE A 50 14.34 -20.40 -20.87
CA ILE A 50 14.29 -20.91 -22.26
C ILE A 50 15.68 -21.41 -22.71
N GLY A 51 16.76 -20.90 -22.10
CA GLY A 51 18.14 -21.14 -22.52
C GLY A 51 18.56 -20.20 -23.65
N THR A 52 19.84 -20.23 -24.04
CA THR A 52 20.48 -19.33 -25.03
C THR A 52 20.08 -19.58 -26.50
N GLY A 53 18.88 -20.12 -26.76
CA GLY A 53 18.33 -20.36 -28.10
C GLY A 53 17.82 -19.08 -28.79
N ILE A 54 17.05 -19.23 -29.88
CA ILE A 54 16.42 -18.10 -30.60
C ILE A 54 15.66 -17.23 -29.60
N PRO A 55 15.91 -15.90 -29.55
CA PRO A 55 15.20 -15.01 -28.64
C PRO A 55 13.68 -15.09 -28.86
N ASP A 56 12.95 -15.59 -27.88
CA ASP A 56 11.49 -15.57 -27.87
C ASP A 56 11.01 -14.20 -27.37
N GLU A 57 11.11 -13.21 -28.25
CA GLU A 57 10.69 -11.84 -27.96
C GLU A 57 9.19 -11.76 -27.63
N ALA A 58 8.38 -12.71 -28.11
CA ALA A 58 6.96 -12.80 -27.75
C ALA A 58 6.76 -13.25 -26.29
N ALA A 59 7.51 -14.25 -25.81
CA ALA A 59 7.47 -14.67 -24.41
C ALA A 59 7.96 -13.57 -23.46
N VAL A 60 9.02 -12.84 -23.85
CA VAL A 60 9.51 -11.67 -23.08
C VAL A 60 8.43 -10.60 -23.03
N ALA A 61 7.82 -10.25 -24.16
CA ALA A 61 6.79 -9.24 -24.26
C ALA A 61 5.54 -9.59 -23.44
N HIS A 62 5.07 -10.83 -23.54
CA HIS A 62 3.93 -11.33 -22.77
C HIS A 62 4.23 -11.27 -21.27
N THR A 63 5.36 -11.81 -20.83
CA THR A 63 5.74 -11.80 -19.41
C THR A 63 5.91 -10.37 -18.88
N PHE A 64 6.52 -9.49 -19.67
CA PHE A 64 6.67 -8.08 -19.33
C PHE A 64 5.32 -7.38 -19.20
N PHE A 65 4.40 -7.63 -20.13
CA PHE A 65 3.04 -7.10 -20.10
C PHE A 65 2.29 -7.50 -18.82
N LEU A 66 2.41 -8.76 -18.38
CA LEU A 66 1.79 -9.22 -17.11
C LEU A 66 2.33 -8.44 -15.91
N TRP A 67 3.65 -8.31 -15.81
CA TRP A 67 4.30 -7.57 -14.73
C TRP A 67 3.96 -6.08 -14.76
N MET A 68 4.00 -5.47 -15.93
CA MET A 68 3.69 -4.06 -16.12
C MET A 68 2.25 -3.77 -15.67
N THR A 69 1.30 -4.55 -16.17
CA THR A 69 -0.12 -4.46 -15.82
C THR A 69 -0.33 -4.57 -14.31
N PHE A 70 0.31 -5.54 -13.65
CA PHE A 70 0.27 -5.72 -12.20
C PHE A 70 0.84 -4.51 -11.44
N VAL A 71 2.01 -4.02 -11.87
CA VAL A 71 2.67 -2.84 -11.28
C VAL A 71 1.82 -1.58 -11.46
N GLN A 72 1.14 -1.44 -12.59
CA GLN A 72 0.27 -0.29 -12.87
C GLN A 72 -0.94 -0.28 -11.95
N LEU A 73 -1.60 -1.42 -11.76
CA LEU A 73 -2.69 -1.56 -10.79
C LEU A 73 -2.20 -1.30 -9.35
N LEU A 74 -1.06 -1.87 -8.98
CA LEU A 74 -0.47 -1.67 -7.65
C LEU A 74 -0.10 -0.19 -7.42
N ALA A 75 0.40 0.50 -8.44
CA ALA A 75 0.67 1.93 -8.39
C ALA A 75 -0.60 2.73 -8.11
N VAL A 76 -1.75 2.40 -8.71
CA VAL A 76 -3.03 3.03 -8.37
C VAL A 76 -3.37 2.82 -6.89
N LEU A 77 -3.32 1.58 -6.42
CA LEU A 77 -3.72 1.25 -5.05
C LEU A 77 -2.81 1.89 -3.99
N ILE A 78 -1.52 2.07 -4.29
CA ILE A 78 -0.55 2.69 -3.37
C ILE A 78 -0.56 4.22 -3.47
N LEU A 79 -0.50 4.78 -4.68
CA LEU A 79 -0.32 6.21 -4.89
C LEU A 79 -1.60 6.99 -4.59
N THR A 80 -2.77 6.44 -4.95
CA THR A 80 -4.07 7.12 -4.76
C THR A 80 -4.32 7.58 -3.32
N PRO A 81 -4.24 6.73 -2.28
CA PRO A 81 -4.45 7.21 -0.91
C PRO A 81 -3.38 8.20 -0.45
N ASN A 82 -2.14 8.09 -0.94
CA ASN A 82 -1.07 9.03 -0.60
C ASN A 82 -1.31 10.44 -1.21
N TYR A 83 -1.78 10.51 -2.45
CA TYR A 83 -1.96 11.78 -3.16
C TYR A 83 -3.37 12.37 -2.96
N VAL A 84 -4.42 11.56 -3.00
CA VAL A 84 -5.82 12.02 -2.97
C VAL A 84 -6.35 12.16 -1.54
N ALA A 85 -5.90 11.32 -0.60
CA ALA A 85 -6.36 11.45 0.79
C ALA A 85 -5.66 12.59 1.56
N THR A 86 -4.59 13.19 1.04
CA THR A 86 -3.85 14.22 1.80
C THR A 86 -4.42 15.65 1.73
N PRO A 87 -4.77 16.21 0.56
CA PRO A 87 -4.94 17.67 0.40
C PRO A 87 -5.94 18.32 1.38
N ILE A 88 -7.12 17.72 1.58
CA ILE A 88 -8.13 18.27 2.50
C ILE A 88 -7.69 18.09 3.96
N ALA A 89 -7.15 16.93 4.32
CA ALA A 89 -6.62 16.67 5.65
C ALA A 89 -5.46 17.62 6.02
N LEU A 90 -4.61 17.96 5.05
CA LEU A 90 -3.49 18.88 5.25
C LEU A 90 -3.96 20.31 5.53
N GLU A 91 -5.00 20.78 4.85
CA GLU A 91 -5.57 22.11 5.10
C GLU A 91 -6.23 22.22 6.46
N LYS A 92 -6.90 21.15 6.91
CA LYS A 92 -7.43 21.06 8.28
C LYS A 92 -6.33 21.08 9.31
N GLU A 93 -5.26 20.31 9.10
CA GLU A 93 -4.12 20.24 10.02
C GLU A 93 -3.43 21.60 10.14
N ARG A 94 -3.34 22.35 9.03
CA ARG A 94 -2.79 23.72 8.97
C ARG A 94 -3.78 24.82 9.37
N ARG A 95 -5.02 24.51 9.73
CA ARG A 95 -6.11 25.47 10.01
C ARG A 95 -6.34 26.50 8.89
N THR A 96 -5.99 26.16 7.65
CA THR A 96 -6.22 27.02 6.46
C THR A 96 -7.57 26.74 5.80
N PHE A 97 -8.23 25.66 6.20
CA PHE A 97 -9.55 25.29 5.71
C PHE A 97 -10.64 26.30 6.12
N ASP A 98 -10.43 27.03 7.22
CA ASP A 98 -11.31 28.10 7.71
C ASP A 98 -11.41 29.24 6.68
N HIS A 99 -10.25 29.72 6.20
CA HIS A 99 -10.16 30.76 5.17
C HIS A 99 -10.82 30.36 3.85
N LEU A 100 -10.82 29.06 3.52
CA LEU A 100 -11.45 28.58 2.29
C LEU A 100 -12.99 28.74 2.34
N PHE A 101 -13.60 28.67 3.52
CA PHE A 101 -15.06 28.89 3.67
C PHE A 101 -15.47 30.35 3.82
N ASP A 102 -14.52 31.25 4.08
CA ASP A 102 -14.75 32.69 4.05
C ASP A 102 -14.89 33.19 2.59
N THR A 103 -14.44 32.40 1.61
CA THR A 103 -14.61 32.69 0.19
C THR A 103 -15.97 32.21 -0.34
N HIS A 104 -16.40 32.77 -1.48
CA HIS A 104 -17.66 32.43 -2.17
C HIS A 104 -17.67 31.04 -2.84
N LEU A 105 -16.77 30.13 -2.48
CA LEU A 105 -16.65 28.81 -3.10
C LEU A 105 -17.73 27.83 -2.60
N SER A 106 -18.39 27.16 -3.53
CA SER A 106 -19.36 26.10 -3.26
C SER A 106 -18.68 24.81 -2.78
N ASN A 107 -19.44 23.94 -2.11
CA ASN A 107 -18.91 22.65 -1.65
C ASN A 107 -18.40 21.77 -2.80
N ARG A 108 -19.07 21.87 -3.96
CA ARG A 108 -18.75 21.07 -5.14
C ARG A 108 -17.43 21.54 -5.75
N GLU A 109 -17.22 22.84 -5.88
CA GLU A 109 -15.96 23.40 -6.40
C GLU A 109 -14.77 23.03 -5.50
N ILE A 110 -14.94 23.08 -4.18
CA ILE A 110 -13.89 22.68 -3.23
C ILE A 110 -13.60 21.18 -3.35
N ALA A 111 -14.63 20.33 -3.29
CA ALA A 111 -14.45 18.87 -3.31
C ALA A 111 -13.89 18.38 -4.65
N LEU A 112 -14.51 18.80 -5.77
CA LEU A 112 -14.13 18.36 -7.11
C LEU A 112 -12.81 18.97 -7.55
N GLY A 113 -12.54 20.25 -7.25
CA GLY A 113 -11.28 20.89 -7.58
C GLY A 113 -10.08 20.14 -6.99
N LYS A 114 -10.15 19.82 -5.69
CA LYS A 114 -9.13 19.04 -4.99
C LYS A 114 -9.03 17.61 -5.45
N TRP A 115 -10.17 16.98 -5.72
CA TRP A 115 -10.22 15.61 -6.19
C TRP A 115 -9.57 15.48 -7.57
N ILE A 116 -9.94 16.34 -8.52
CA ILE A 116 -9.37 16.32 -9.88
C ILE A 116 -7.89 16.66 -9.82
N GLY A 117 -7.47 17.72 -9.12
CA GLY A 117 -6.06 18.12 -9.05
C GLY A 117 -5.15 17.02 -8.49
N SER A 118 -5.60 16.34 -7.43
CA SER A 118 -4.86 15.22 -6.85
C SER A 118 -4.93 13.93 -7.70
N THR A 119 -6.08 13.63 -8.31
CA THR A 119 -6.25 12.45 -9.18
C THR A 119 -5.44 12.58 -10.46
N LEU A 120 -5.34 13.78 -11.05
CA LEU A 120 -4.48 14.05 -12.20
C LEU A 120 -3.01 13.74 -11.91
N THR A 121 -2.56 13.94 -10.67
CA THR A 121 -1.19 13.58 -10.29
C THR A 121 -0.95 12.08 -10.40
N VAL A 122 -1.92 11.25 -10.01
CA VAL A 122 -1.84 9.79 -10.13
C VAL A 122 -2.00 9.34 -11.59
N LEU A 123 -2.95 9.95 -12.32
CA LEU A 123 -3.18 9.69 -13.73
C LEU A 123 -1.92 9.93 -14.58
N GLN A 124 -1.11 10.94 -14.24
CA GLN A 124 0.16 11.19 -14.93
C GLN A 124 1.15 10.02 -14.82
N PHE A 125 1.13 9.24 -13.74
CA PHE A 125 1.96 8.03 -13.63
C PHE A 125 1.42 6.93 -14.55
N LEU A 126 0.11 6.74 -14.61
CA LEU A 126 -0.53 5.79 -15.52
C LEU A 126 -0.21 6.11 -16.99
N LEU A 127 -0.37 7.39 -17.37
CA LEU A 127 -0.07 7.86 -18.72
C LEU A 127 1.42 7.78 -19.06
N ALA A 128 2.32 7.83 -18.08
CA ALA A 128 3.74 7.61 -18.31
C ALA A 128 4.06 6.14 -18.62
N GLY A 129 3.26 5.20 -18.10
CA GLY A 129 3.38 3.76 -18.41
C GLY A 129 2.75 3.35 -19.75
N ALA A 130 1.75 4.11 -20.22
CA ALA A 130 1.01 3.77 -21.44
C ALA A 130 1.89 3.63 -22.71
N PRO A 131 2.88 4.50 -23.00
CA PRO A 131 3.77 4.32 -24.15
C PRO A 131 4.61 3.03 -24.05
N VAL A 132 5.03 2.68 -22.83
CA VAL A 132 5.82 1.46 -22.59
C VAL A 132 4.98 0.21 -22.83
N LEU A 133 3.71 0.24 -22.40
CA LEU A 133 2.74 -0.82 -22.73
C LEU A 133 2.50 -0.91 -24.23
N ALA A 134 2.27 0.21 -24.91
CA ALA A 134 2.05 0.21 -26.36
C ALA A 134 3.24 -0.40 -27.09
N PHE A 135 4.48 -0.11 -26.66
CA PHE A 135 5.68 -0.71 -27.24
C PHE A 135 5.71 -2.24 -27.12
N SER A 136 5.20 -2.81 -26.02
CA SER A 136 5.16 -4.27 -25.83
C SER A 136 4.29 -5.00 -26.86
N THR A 137 3.31 -4.34 -27.48
CA THR A 137 2.48 -4.93 -28.54
C THR A 137 3.25 -5.15 -29.85
N PHE A 138 4.26 -4.31 -30.13
CA PHE A 138 5.10 -4.45 -31.32
C PHE A 138 6.03 -5.67 -31.27
N LEU A 139 6.30 -6.20 -30.08
CA LEU A 139 7.12 -7.40 -29.88
C LEU A 139 6.34 -8.71 -30.15
N GLY A 140 5.05 -8.63 -30.53
CA GLY A 140 4.26 -9.77 -31.01
C GLY A 140 3.64 -10.66 -29.92
N GLY A 141 3.96 -10.44 -28.64
CA GLY A 141 3.46 -11.26 -27.52
C GLY A 141 2.20 -10.74 -26.81
N VAL A 142 1.60 -9.63 -27.26
CA VAL A 142 0.51 -8.94 -26.54
C VAL A 142 -0.60 -8.49 -27.50
N ASP A 143 -1.83 -8.90 -27.22
CA ASP A 143 -3.03 -8.45 -27.92
C ASP A 143 -3.36 -6.97 -27.57
N PRO A 144 -3.43 -6.05 -28.57
CA PRO A 144 -3.78 -4.64 -28.36
C PRO A 144 -5.15 -4.42 -27.69
N LEU A 145 -6.11 -5.32 -27.91
CA LEU A 145 -7.43 -5.24 -27.31
C LEU A 145 -7.35 -5.44 -25.79
N ARG A 146 -6.59 -6.46 -25.34
CA ARG A 146 -6.35 -6.73 -23.91
C ARG A 146 -5.69 -5.54 -23.21
N LEU A 147 -4.68 -4.95 -23.84
CA LEU A 147 -3.98 -3.77 -23.31
C LEU A 147 -4.96 -2.61 -23.10
N THR A 148 -5.80 -2.33 -24.11
CA THR A 148 -6.79 -1.25 -24.05
C THR A 148 -7.78 -1.49 -22.91
N LEU A 149 -8.26 -2.72 -22.77
CA LEU A 149 -9.25 -3.07 -21.75
C LEU A 149 -8.67 -3.03 -20.35
N LEU A 150 -7.46 -3.55 -20.14
CA LEU A 150 -6.76 -3.42 -18.84
C LEU A 150 -6.55 -1.97 -18.47
N THR A 151 -6.21 -1.11 -19.44
CA THR A 151 -6.06 0.33 -19.21
C THR A 151 -7.40 0.96 -18.76
N ILE A 152 -8.51 0.61 -19.41
CA ILE A 152 -9.86 1.06 -19.03
C ILE A 152 -10.20 0.59 -17.60
N VAL A 153 -9.91 -0.67 -17.28
CA VAL A 153 -10.12 -1.23 -15.93
C VAL A 153 -9.26 -0.47 -14.91
N THR A 154 -7.97 -0.20 -15.20
CA THR A 154 -7.11 0.61 -14.32
C THR A 154 -7.73 1.98 -14.03
N LEU A 155 -8.24 2.66 -15.06
CA LEU A 155 -8.83 3.99 -14.93
C LEU A 155 -10.12 3.96 -14.11
N ALA A 156 -10.96 2.93 -14.30
CA ALA A 156 -12.14 2.72 -13.48
C ALA A 156 -11.79 2.45 -12.00
N THR A 157 -10.75 1.65 -11.73
CA THR A 157 -10.23 1.43 -10.37
C THR A 157 -9.72 2.74 -9.76
N LEU A 158 -8.96 3.54 -10.51
CA LEU A 158 -8.48 4.85 -10.05
C LEU A 158 -9.64 5.78 -9.69
N PHE A 159 -10.70 5.80 -10.50
CA PHE A 159 -11.87 6.65 -10.25
C PHE A 159 -12.55 6.29 -8.92
N SER A 160 -12.87 5.01 -8.69
CA SER A 160 -13.52 4.61 -7.44
C SER A 160 -12.59 4.76 -6.22
N ALA A 161 -11.32 4.37 -6.34
CA ALA A 161 -10.34 4.49 -5.27
C ALA A 161 -10.09 5.94 -4.85
N SER A 162 -9.96 6.86 -5.82
CA SER A 162 -9.74 8.29 -5.56
C SER A 162 -10.96 8.93 -4.90
N ALA A 163 -12.18 8.58 -5.32
CA ALA A 163 -13.42 9.03 -4.70
C ALA A 163 -13.53 8.60 -3.23
N ILE A 164 -13.22 7.32 -2.93
CA ILE A 164 -13.18 6.80 -1.55
C ILE A 164 -12.14 7.57 -0.73
N CYS A 165 -10.94 7.79 -1.27
CA CYS A 165 -9.85 8.48 -0.59
C CYS A 165 -10.18 9.96 -0.30
N LEU A 166 -10.89 10.64 -1.21
CA LEU A 166 -11.41 11.99 -0.98
C LEU A 166 -12.37 12.02 0.21
N PHE A 167 -13.33 11.08 0.24
CA PHE A 167 -14.28 10.94 1.34
C PHE A 167 -13.55 10.74 2.67
N VAL A 168 -12.56 9.86 2.70
CA VAL A 168 -11.73 9.60 3.89
C VAL A 168 -10.97 10.86 4.33
N SER A 169 -10.47 11.67 3.39
CA SER A 169 -9.84 12.97 3.68
C SER A 169 -10.78 13.96 4.37
N ILE A 170 -12.05 13.94 3.99
CA ILE A 170 -13.07 14.81 4.56
C ILE A 170 -13.46 14.38 5.98
N ILE A 171 -13.43 13.10 6.31
CA ILE A 171 -13.76 12.64 7.68
C ILE A 171 -12.56 12.57 8.61
N SER A 172 -11.34 12.58 8.06
CA SER A 172 -10.12 12.44 8.85
C SER A 172 -9.65 13.78 9.45
N PRO A 173 -9.15 13.77 10.70
CA PRO A 173 -8.70 14.98 11.38
C PRO A 173 -7.23 15.35 11.07
N THR A 174 -6.40 14.39 10.70
CA THR A 174 -4.96 14.59 10.42
C THR A 174 -4.56 13.89 9.12
N VAL A 175 -3.47 14.33 8.50
CA VAL A 175 -2.94 13.73 7.27
C VAL A 175 -2.57 12.26 7.49
N LYS A 176 -1.88 11.96 8.59
CA LYS A 176 -1.50 10.59 8.94
C LYS A 176 -2.73 9.68 9.06
N ALA A 177 -3.80 10.15 9.71
CA ALA A 177 -5.07 9.42 9.80
C ALA A 177 -5.75 9.26 8.44
N SER A 178 -5.70 10.30 7.62
CA SER A 178 -6.32 10.28 6.30
C SER A 178 -5.69 9.28 5.35
N VAL A 179 -4.37 9.30 5.23
CA VAL A 179 -3.64 8.40 4.31
C VAL A 179 -3.84 6.95 4.70
N GLY A 180 -3.63 6.60 5.97
CA GLY A 180 -3.77 5.20 6.38
C GLY A 180 -5.23 4.73 6.35
N ASN A 181 -6.22 5.55 6.75
CA ASN A 181 -7.63 5.18 6.60
C ASN A 181 -8.03 5.07 5.12
N GLY A 182 -7.43 5.87 4.25
CA GLY A 182 -7.65 5.83 2.81
C GLY A 182 -7.14 4.52 2.21
N GLN A 183 -5.91 4.12 2.58
CA GLN A 183 -5.34 2.83 2.23
C GLN A 183 -6.26 1.68 2.68
N TRP A 184 -6.69 1.68 3.94
CA TRP A 184 -7.60 0.67 4.46
C TRP A 184 -8.97 0.67 3.78
N ALA A 185 -9.53 1.83 3.47
CA ALA A 185 -10.83 1.92 2.81
C ALA A 185 -10.78 1.34 1.40
N VAL A 186 -9.73 1.65 0.63
CA VAL A 186 -9.51 1.07 -0.71
C VAL A 186 -9.39 -0.45 -0.63
N VAL A 187 -8.57 -0.95 0.30
CA VAL A 187 -8.40 -2.39 0.53
C VAL A 187 -9.70 -3.07 0.91
N VAL A 188 -10.39 -2.55 1.92
CA VAL A 188 -11.57 -3.21 2.47
C VAL A 188 -12.70 -3.19 1.45
N LEU A 189 -12.94 -2.05 0.81
CA LEU A 189 -14.11 -1.88 -0.07
C LEU A 189 -13.91 -2.46 -1.46
N LEU A 190 -12.69 -2.41 -2.02
CA LEU A 190 -12.44 -2.88 -3.39
C LEU A 190 -11.86 -4.29 -3.46
N LEU A 191 -11.07 -4.72 -2.47
CA LEU A 191 -10.39 -6.02 -2.55
C LEU A 191 -11.10 -7.08 -1.70
N ILE A 192 -11.44 -6.71 -0.47
CA ILE A 192 -11.87 -7.67 0.54
C ILE A 192 -13.38 -7.91 0.52
N LEU A 193 -14.18 -6.85 0.62
CA LEU A 193 -15.63 -6.94 0.76
C LEU A 193 -16.29 -7.68 -0.43
N PRO A 194 -15.88 -7.45 -1.69
CA PRO A 194 -16.40 -8.19 -2.85
C PRO A 194 -16.18 -9.71 -2.77
N CYS A 195 -15.16 -10.15 -2.04
CA CYS A 195 -14.77 -11.55 -1.95
C CYS A 195 -15.51 -12.34 -0.86
N VAL A 196 -16.00 -11.65 0.17
CA VAL A 196 -16.67 -12.31 1.31
C VAL A 196 -17.92 -13.11 0.87
N PRO A 197 -18.82 -12.59 0.02
CA PRO A 197 -19.96 -13.36 -0.46
C PRO A 197 -19.56 -14.62 -1.21
N TRP A 198 -18.52 -14.54 -2.04
CA TRP A 198 -18.01 -15.69 -2.80
C TRP A 198 -17.48 -16.78 -1.86
N LEU A 199 -16.72 -16.40 -0.83
CA LEU A 199 -16.22 -17.33 0.20
C LEU A 199 -17.36 -18.02 0.96
N ILE A 200 -18.40 -17.27 1.33
CA ILE A 200 -19.57 -17.82 2.02
C ILE A 200 -20.28 -18.84 1.13
N VAL A 201 -20.53 -18.51 -0.14
CA VAL A 201 -21.20 -19.44 -1.06
C VAL A 201 -20.34 -20.67 -1.35
N ALA A 202 -19.01 -20.50 -1.50
CA ALA A 202 -18.09 -21.62 -1.67
C ALA A 202 -18.12 -22.56 -0.46
N ALA A 203 -18.08 -22.02 0.76
CA ALA A 203 -18.17 -22.80 2.00
C ALA A 203 -19.52 -23.53 2.13
N LEU A 204 -20.63 -22.85 1.83
CA LEU A 204 -21.97 -23.45 1.86
C LEU A 204 -22.14 -24.54 0.80
N ARG A 205 -21.57 -24.36 -0.40
CA ARG A 205 -21.56 -25.39 -1.46
C ARG A 205 -20.84 -26.64 -1.00
N ALA A 206 -19.69 -26.45 -0.38
CA ALA A 206 -18.91 -27.56 0.14
C ALA A 206 -19.66 -28.28 1.27
N TYR A 207 -20.24 -27.53 2.23
CA TYR A 207 -21.08 -28.09 3.29
C TYR A 207 -22.30 -28.85 2.75
N GLY A 208 -22.97 -28.32 1.72
CA GLY A 208 -24.13 -28.93 1.08
C GLY A 208 -23.83 -30.29 0.45
N GLN A 209 -22.64 -30.44 -0.14
CA GLN A 209 -22.17 -31.70 -0.69
C GLN A 209 -21.79 -32.72 0.39
N TRP A 210 -21.33 -32.27 1.56
CA TRP A 210 -20.92 -33.14 2.65
C TRP A 210 -22.08 -33.87 3.33
N ILE A 211 -23.28 -33.26 3.36
CA ILE A 211 -24.48 -33.82 4.03
C ILE A 211 -25.41 -34.55 3.03
N ASP A 212 -25.00 -34.65 1.76
CA ASP A 212 -25.79 -35.29 0.68
C ASP A 212 -27.24 -34.78 0.62
N LEU A 213 -27.39 -33.46 0.67
CA LEU A 213 -28.69 -32.77 0.73
C LEU A 213 -29.52 -32.86 -0.58
N GLY A 214 -29.14 -33.70 -1.55
CA GLY A 214 -29.78 -33.83 -2.85
C GLY A 214 -29.65 -32.58 -3.75
N ASP A 215 -30.39 -32.56 -4.86
CA ASP A 215 -30.26 -31.53 -5.91
C ASP A 215 -30.84 -30.16 -5.56
N THR A 216 -31.73 -30.09 -4.56
CA THR A 216 -32.46 -28.86 -4.25
C THR A 216 -31.57 -27.75 -3.66
N PRO A 217 -30.63 -27.99 -2.73
CA PRO A 217 -29.70 -26.95 -2.28
C PRO A 217 -28.61 -26.64 -3.30
N ALA A 218 -28.26 -27.60 -4.17
CA ALA A 218 -27.28 -27.39 -5.23
C ALA A 218 -27.74 -26.32 -6.24
N SER A 219 -29.03 -26.30 -6.60
CA SER A 219 -29.62 -25.30 -7.50
C SER A 219 -29.64 -23.87 -6.91
N VAL A 220 -29.92 -23.74 -5.61
CA VAL A 220 -29.91 -22.45 -4.90
C VAL A 220 -28.46 -21.94 -4.75
N LEU A 221 -27.53 -22.82 -4.38
CA LEU A 221 -26.12 -22.47 -4.20
C LEU A 221 -25.43 -22.12 -5.53
N THR A 222 -25.78 -22.80 -6.62
CA THR A 222 -25.32 -22.42 -7.96
C THR A 222 -25.88 -21.08 -8.37
N THR A 223 -27.17 -20.81 -8.14
CA THR A 223 -27.78 -19.49 -8.40
C THR A 223 -27.07 -18.39 -7.60
N LEU A 224 -26.86 -18.59 -6.30
CA LEU A 224 -26.11 -17.66 -5.45
C LEU A 224 -24.66 -17.48 -5.93
N SER A 225 -24.01 -18.53 -6.44
CA SER A 225 -22.63 -18.45 -6.95
C SER A 225 -22.50 -17.57 -8.20
N HIS A 226 -23.52 -17.55 -9.06
CA HIS A 226 -23.56 -16.62 -10.19
C HIS A 226 -23.68 -15.17 -9.70
N TYR A 227 -24.54 -14.92 -8.71
CA TYR A 227 -24.69 -13.59 -8.12
C TYR A 227 -23.45 -13.12 -7.34
N THR A 228 -22.74 -14.01 -6.65
CA THR A 228 -21.48 -13.66 -5.99
C THR A 228 -20.33 -13.49 -6.97
N GLY A 229 -20.36 -14.18 -8.12
CA GLY A 229 -19.48 -13.89 -9.26
C GLY A 229 -19.64 -12.45 -9.77
N LEU A 230 -20.87 -11.91 -9.77
CA LEU A 230 -21.11 -10.49 -10.09
C LEU A 230 -20.49 -9.54 -9.04
N ALA A 231 -20.43 -9.94 -7.77
CA ALA A 231 -19.75 -9.14 -6.75
C ALA A 231 -18.23 -9.05 -7.02
N MET A 232 -17.62 -10.12 -7.54
CA MET A 232 -16.19 -10.13 -7.92
C MET A 232 -15.84 -9.16 -9.06
N ILE A 233 -16.83 -8.65 -9.81
CA ILE A 233 -16.64 -7.60 -10.81
C ILE A 233 -16.13 -6.29 -10.17
N VAL A 234 -16.24 -6.10 -8.85
CA VAL A 234 -15.65 -4.94 -8.16
C VAL A 234 -14.20 -5.20 -7.74
N GLU A 235 -13.74 -6.46 -7.75
CA GLU A 235 -12.41 -6.86 -7.31
C GLU A 235 -11.40 -6.66 -8.46
N PRO A 236 -10.44 -5.72 -8.35
CA PRO A 236 -9.52 -5.42 -9.44
C PRO A 236 -8.56 -6.56 -9.79
N PHE A 237 -7.98 -7.30 -8.84
CA PHE A 237 -6.97 -8.32 -9.15
C PHE A 237 -7.54 -9.57 -9.83
N VAL A 238 -8.69 -10.06 -9.38
CA VAL A 238 -9.46 -11.16 -9.94
C VAL A 238 -9.91 -10.79 -11.33
N PHE A 239 -10.44 -9.57 -11.52
CA PHE A 239 -10.84 -9.12 -12.85
C PHE A 239 -9.65 -9.01 -13.79
N TYR A 240 -8.51 -8.50 -13.32
CA TYR A 240 -7.26 -8.48 -14.08
C TYR A 240 -6.75 -9.88 -14.44
N ALA A 241 -6.71 -10.79 -13.46
CA ALA A 241 -6.29 -12.16 -13.66
C ALA A 241 -7.19 -12.89 -14.66
N TRP A 242 -8.50 -12.63 -14.60
CA TRP A 242 -9.46 -13.14 -15.57
C TRP A 242 -9.18 -12.59 -16.97
N ILE A 243 -8.95 -11.28 -17.12
CA ILE A 243 -8.58 -10.69 -18.41
C ILE A 243 -7.30 -11.31 -18.99
N ILE A 244 -6.31 -11.54 -18.14
CA ILE A 244 -5.02 -12.11 -18.51
C ILE A 244 -5.17 -13.58 -18.95
N SER A 245 -5.95 -14.36 -18.19
CA SER A 245 -6.10 -15.81 -18.36
C SER A 245 -7.18 -16.23 -19.36
N ALA A 246 -8.12 -15.33 -19.70
CA ALA A 246 -9.16 -15.62 -20.67
C ALA A 246 -8.54 -15.92 -22.05
N PHE A 247 -9.00 -17.00 -22.68
CA PHE A 247 -8.70 -17.28 -24.08
C PHE A 247 -9.25 -16.13 -24.93
N ALA A 248 -8.47 -15.67 -25.91
CA ALA A 248 -8.65 -14.42 -26.66
C ALA A 248 -9.98 -14.29 -27.45
N GLU A 249 -10.85 -15.31 -27.39
CA GLU A 249 -12.05 -15.42 -28.21
C GLU A 249 -13.36 -15.39 -27.43
N ASP A 250 -13.36 -15.22 -26.09
CA ASP A 250 -14.63 -15.13 -25.34
C ASP A 250 -15.34 -13.78 -25.61
N PRO A 251 -16.49 -13.75 -26.32
CA PRO A 251 -17.20 -12.52 -26.66
C PRO A 251 -17.73 -11.76 -25.45
N ARG A 252 -17.78 -12.41 -24.27
CA ARG A 252 -18.30 -11.85 -23.02
C ARG A 252 -17.37 -10.81 -22.40
N PHE A 253 -16.14 -10.73 -22.88
CA PHE A 253 -15.08 -9.87 -22.35
C PHE A 253 -15.44 -8.39 -22.34
N VAL A 254 -15.97 -7.86 -23.43
CA VAL A 254 -16.34 -6.45 -23.54
C VAL A 254 -17.47 -6.12 -22.57
N TRP A 255 -18.47 -7.01 -22.47
CA TRP A 255 -19.61 -6.83 -21.57
C TRP A 255 -19.21 -6.90 -20.09
N MET A 256 -18.32 -7.82 -19.73
CA MET A 256 -17.80 -7.92 -18.37
C MET A 256 -16.95 -6.69 -18.02
N THR A 257 -16.15 -6.18 -18.97
CA THR A 257 -15.39 -4.94 -18.77
C THR A 257 -16.31 -3.74 -18.61
N LEU A 258 -17.39 -3.66 -19.40
CA LEU A 258 -18.41 -2.63 -19.23
C LEU A 258 -19.07 -2.73 -17.85
N ALA A 259 -19.43 -3.93 -17.40
CA ALA A 259 -19.98 -4.15 -16.07
C ALA A 259 -19.02 -3.70 -14.96
N TYR A 260 -17.71 -3.99 -15.10
CA TYR A 260 -16.65 -3.51 -14.20
C TYR A 260 -16.63 -1.98 -14.14
N VAL A 261 -16.59 -1.33 -15.31
CA VAL A 261 -16.56 0.13 -15.42
C VAL A 261 -17.81 0.75 -14.79
N VAL A 262 -18.98 0.18 -15.05
CA VAL A 262 -20.25 0.63 -14.45
C VAL A 262 -20.22 0.48 -12.93
N ALA A 263 -19.79 -0.67 -12.40
CA ALA A 263 -19.72 -0.91 -10.97
C ALA A 263 -18.77 0.08 -10.27
N HIS A 264 -17.56 0.26 -10.79
CA HIS A 264 -16.60 1.24 -10.28
C HIS A 264 -17.08 2.69 -10.44
N GLY A 265 -17.76 2.99 -11.55
CA GLY A 265 -18.40 4.28 -11.79
C GLY A 265 -19.46 4.60 -10.74
N LEU A 266 -20.35 3.64 -10.42
CA LEU A 266 -21.36 3.78 -9.38
C LEU A 266 -20.74 4.00 -8.00
N VAL A 267 -19.77 3.18 -7.61
CA VAL A 267 -19.06 3.33 -6.34
C VAL A 267 -18.42 4.72 -6.24
N GLY A 268 -17.68 5.13 -7.28
CA GLY A 268 -17.04 6.45 -7.31
C GLY A 268 -18.04 7.60 -7.23
N MET A 269 -19.14 7.54 -7.99
CA MET A 269 -20.20 8.57 -7.96
C MET A 269 -20.86 8.69 -6.59
N VAL A 270 -21.14 7.58 -5.91
CA VAL A 270 -21.71 7.58 -4.55
C VAL A 270 -20.75 8.28 -3.58
N PHE A 271 -19.47 7.91 -3.56
CA PHE A 271 -18.50 8.53 -2.65
C PHE A 271 -18.21 10.00 -2.99
N LEU A 272 -18.17 10.39 -4.27
CA LEU A 272 -18.04 11.79 -4.66
C LEU A 272 -19.25 12.61 -4.23
N ARG A 273 -20.47 12.06 -4.39
CA ARG A 273 -21.70 12.74 -3.95
C ARG A 273 -21.71 12.94 -2.44
N ILE A 274 -21.38 11.90 -1.67
CA ILE A 274 -21.27 11.97 -0.20
C ILE A 274 -20.20 13.00 0.19
N SER A 275 -19.05 12.99 -0.49
CA SER A 275 -17.97 13.94 -0.26
C SER A 275 -18.44 15.39 -0.44
N CYS A 276 -19.06 15.70 -1.59
CA CYS A 276 -19.58 17.04 -1.88
C CYS A 276 -20.60 17.52 -0.83
N VAL A 277 -21.44 16.63 -0.30
CA VAL A 277 -22.43 16.98 0.73
C VAL A 277 -21.77 17.16 2.11
N ARG A 278 -20.77 16.34 2.45
CA ARG A 278 -20.19 16.31 3.80
C ARG A 278 -19.05 17.28 4.07
N VAL A 279 -18.46 17.93 3.06
CA VAL A 279 -17.34 18.88 3.23
C VAL A 279 -17.59 19.91 4.35
N ARG A 280 -18.73 20.63 4.34
CA ARG A 280 -19.05 21.63 5.38
C ARG A 280 -19.50 21.02 6.70
N ALA A 281 -20.24 19.91 6.67
CA ALA A 281 -20.73 19.25 7.88
C ALA A 281 -19.56 18.67 8.72
N ALA A 282 -18.59 18.04 8.05
CA ALA A 282 -17.39 17.52 8.69
C ALA A 282 -16.59 18.66 9.36
N PHE A 283 -16.53 19.83 8.72
CA PHE A 283 -15.87 21.01 9.26
C PHE A 283 -16.58 21.57 10.51
N ARG A 284 -17.90 21.79 10.46
CA ARG A 284 -18.69 22.29 11.62
C ARG A 284 -18.55 21.37 12.84
N SER A 285 -18.57 20.05 12.62
CA SER A 285 -18.40 19.07 13.70
C SER A 285 -17.02 19.14 14.38
N GLY A 286 -15.98 19.53 13.64
CA GLY A 286 -14.63 19.76 14.17
C GLY A 286 -14.58 20.97 15.09
N ARG A 287 -15.19 22.10 14.70
CA ARG A 287 -15.24 23.36 15.46
C ARG A 287 -16.04 23.24 16.76
N VAL A 288 -17.20 22.57 16.71
CA VAL A 288 -18.01 22.29 17.91
C VAL A 288 -17.23 21.42 18.88
N ARG A 289 -16.48 20.41 18.40
CA ARG A 289 -15.69 19.54 19.27
C ARG A 289 -14.52 20.26 19.95
N THR A 290 -13.99 21.34 19.36
CA THR A 290 -12.96 22.18 20.00
C THR A 290 -13.55 23.24 20.94
N SER A 291 -14.72 23.83 20.64
CA SER A 291 -15.31 24.86 21.52
C SER A 291 -16.09 24.27 22.71
N THR A 292 -16.75 23.12 22.55
CA THR A 292 -17.44 22.45 23.68
C THR A 292 -16.51 21.72 24.63
N THR A 293 -15.24 21.48 24.26
CA THR A 293 -14.21 20.97 25.19
C THR A 293 -13.59 22.04 26.09
N SER A 294 -14.10 23.28 26.06
CA SER A 294 -13.82 24.30 27.09
C SER A 294 -14.79 24.25 28.27
N LYS A 295 -15.78 23.35 28.28
CA LYS A 295 -16.47 23.00 29.53
C LYS A 295 -15.60 21.99 30.27
N SER A 296 -15.09 22.40 31.43
CA SER A 296 -14.44 21.59 32.47
C SER A 296 -14.68 20.10 32.24
N LYS A 297 -13.64 19.41 31.74
CA LYS A 297 -13.66 17.95 31.69
C LYS A 297 -13.82 17.49 33.13
N ARG A 298 -15.04 17.09 33.52
CA ARG A 298 -15.22 16.20 34.68
C ARG A 298 -14.14 15.12 34.54
N PRO A 299 -13.31 14.89 35.56
CA PRO A 299 -12.20 13.96 35.47
C PRO A 299 -12.78 12.64 34.98
N SER A 300 -12.34 12.21 33.80
CA SER A 300 -12.81 10.97 33.21
C SER A 300 -12.47 9.86 34.18
N ARG A 301 -13.47 9.32 34.88
CA ARG A 301 -13.33 8.17 35.76
C ARG A 301 -12.50 7.10 35.04
N GLY A 302 -11.33 6.81 35.61
CA GLY A 302 -10.55 5.61 35.30
C GLY A 302 -10.19 5.40 33.83
N ARG A 303 -9.63 6.40 33.14
CA ARG A 303 -8.85 6.08 31.94
C ARG A 303 -7.62 5.32 32.44
N LYS A 304 -7.67 3.98 32.43
CA LYS A 304 -6.53 3.12 32.81
C LYS A 304 -5.31 3.67 32.07
N THR A 305 -4.45 4.36 32.81
CA THR A 305 -3.13 4.74 32.32
C THR A 305 -2.43 3.41 32.12
N ILE A 306 -2.21 3.03 30.86
CA ILE A 306 -1.37 1.88 30.56
C ILE A 306 -0.01 2.25 31.18
N PRO A 307 0.52 1.45 32.12
CA PRO A 307 1.80 1.77 32.75
C PRO A 307 2.85 1.93 31.65
N VAL A 308 3.61 3.02 31.71
CA VAL A 308 4.74 3.27 30.81
C VAL A 308 5.85 2.34 31.28
N GLY A 309 6.31 1.45 30.41
CA GLY A 309 7.43 0.56 30.72
C GLY A 309 8.78 1.31 30.71
N ASP A 310 9.85 0.61 31.08
CA ASP A 310 11.21 1.17 31.19
C ASP A 310 11.75 1.76 29.87
N ASP A 311 11.21 1.31 28.73
CA ASP A 311 11.49 1.86 27.41
C ASP A 311 10.35 2.76 26.94
N ALA A 312 10.37 4.01 27.39
CA ALA A 312 9.31 4.99 27.12
C ALA A 312 9.10 5.25 25.62
N MET A 313 10.17 5.20 24.82
CA MET A 313 10.10 5.44 23.38
C MET A 313 9.54 4.23 22.63
N PHE A 314 9.97 3.02 22.98
CA PHE A 314 9.36 1.80 22.46
C PHE A 314 7.89 1.72 22.86
N TRP A 315 7.58 1.98 24.13
CA TRP A 315 6.20 2.01 24.62
C TRP A 315 5.36 3.03 23.84
N LYS A 316 5.89 4.24 23.57
CA LYS A 316 5.22 5.25 22.75
C LYS A 316 4.94 4.69 21.35
N GLU A 317 5.95 4.22 20.64
CA GLU A 317 5.80 3.82 19.23
C GLU A 317 4.98 2.52 19.06
N TRP A 318 5.04 1.61 20.02
CA TRP A 318 4.34 0.32 20.00
C TRP A 318 2.88 0.42 20.48
N THR A 319 2.65 1.18 21.56
CA THR A 319 1.39 1.23 22.31
C THR A 319 0.47 2.36 21.88
N PHE A 320 1.01 3.52 21.43
CA PHE A 320 0.11 4.55 20.91
C PHE A 320 -0.61 3.98 19.69
N PRO A 321 -1.95 3.88 19.77
CA PRO A 321 -2.66 3.07 18.82
C PRO A 321 -2.46 3.58 17.41
N ASP A 322 -2.21 2.61 16.55
CA ASP A 322 -2.41 2.71 15.11
C ASP A 322 -3.71 3.47 14.82
N LEU A 323 -3.75 4.17 13.68
CA LEU A 323 -4.91 4.89 13.15
C LEU A 323 -6.30 4.36 13.55
N LEU A 324 -6.45 3.03 13.66
CA LEU A 324 -7.67 2.32 14.02
C LEU A 324 -8.15 2.44 15.48
N ALA A 325 -7.33 2.79 16.47
CA ALA A 325 -7.81 2.89 17.87
C ALA A 325 -8.17 4.31 18.33
N ARG A 326 -7.88 5.33 17.52
CA ARG A 326 -8.53 6.65 17.63
C ARG A 326 -9.70 6.83 16.64
N ALA A 327 -9.93 5.87 15.74
CA ALA A 327 -11.05 5.92 14.80
C ALA A 327 -12.41 5.78 15.52
N PRO A 328 -13.48 6.47 15.05
CA PRO A 328 -14.85 6.23 15.49
C PRO A 328 -15.26 4.76 15.25
N ARG A 329 -16.48 4.36 15.65
CA ARG A 329 -17.07 2.99 15.59
C ARG A 329 -16.63 2.12 14.37
N TRP A 330 -16.39 2.72 13.20
CA TRP A 330 -15.82 2.12 12.00
C TRP A 330 -14.44 1.43 12.17
N GLY A 331 -13.53 1.92 13.01
CA GLY A 331 -12.23 1.26 13.27
C GLY A 331 -12.32 -0.02 14.12
N LYS A 332 -13.46 -0.23 14.80
CA LYS A 332 -13.79 -1.53 15.40
C LYS A 332 -14.38 -2.45 14.33
N ALA A 333 -15.28 -1.94 13.48
CA ALA A 333 -15.86 -2.69 12.36
C ALA A 333 -14.78 -3.26 11.42
N VAL A 334 -13.74 -2.49 11.07
CA VAL A 334 -12.62 -2.97 10.25
C VAL A 334 -11.84 -4.11 10.94
N ARG A 335 -11.64 -4.04 12.26
CA ARG A 335 -11.02 -5.13 13.03
C ARG A 335 -11.88 -6.38 13.05
N TYR A 336 -13.19 -6.24 13.21
CA TYR A 336 -14.12 -7.37 13.10
C TYR A 336 -14.16 -7.94 11.69
N ILE A 337 -14.12 -7.10 10.64
CA ILE A 337 -14.04 -7.55 9.25
C ILE A 337 -12.78 -8.38 9.03
N ILE A 338 -11.60 -7.89 9.43
CA ILE A 338 -10.32 -8.62 9.35
C ILE A 338 -10.39 -9.93 10.14
N ALA A 339 -10.90 -9.91 11.37
CA ALA A 339 -11.07 -11.10 12.17
C ALA A 339 -12.06 -12.09 11.54
N THR A 340 -13.12 -11.60 10.89
CA THR A 340 -14.16 -12.40 10.21
C THR A 340 -13.60 -13.03 8.94
N ILE A 341 -12.82 -12.30 8.13
CA ILE A 341 -12.17 -12.84 6.93
C ILE A 341 -11.14 -13.88 7.33
N TYR A 342 -10.33 -13.59 8.34
CA TYR A 342 -9.37 -14.54 8.86
C TYR A 342 -10.02 -15.80 9.40
N THR A 343 -11.09 -15.67 10.20
CA THR A 343 -11.86 -16.83 10.67
C THR A 343 -12.54 -17.56 9.53
N THR A 344 -13.02 -16.87 8.49
CA THR A 344 -13.63 -17.52 7.32
C THR A 344 -12.60 -18.29 6.49
N LEU A 345 -11.40 -17.72 6.28
CA LEU A 345 -10.29 -18.39 5.60
C LEU A 345 -9.73 -19.56 6.42
N LEU A 346 -9.62 -19.39 7.75
CA LEU A 346 -9.22 -20.45 8.67
C LEU A 346 -10.25 -21.59 8.68
N LEU A 347 -11.54 -21.28 8.71
CA LEU A 347 -12.61 -22.28 8.66
C LEU A 347 -12.67 -22.98 7.30
N ALA A 348 -12.45 -22.27 6.19
CA ALA A 348 -12.33 -22.88 4.86
C ALA A 348 -11.13 -23.84 4.79
N CYS A 349 -10.00 -23.49 5.42
CA CYS A 349 -8.79 -24.31 5.48
C CYS A 349 -8.94 -25.54 6.41
N LEU A 350 -9.58 -25.36 7.57
CA LEU A 350 -9.90 -26.46 8.49
C LEU A 350 -10.92 -27.43 7.88
N TYR A 351 -11.88 -26.90 7.12
CA TYR A 351 -12.83 -27.70 6.35
C TYR A 351 -12.11 -28.52 5.28
N THR A 352 -11.15 -27.95 4.55
CA THR A 352 -10.35 -28.73 3.58
C THR A 352 -9.54 -29.86 4.22
N LEU A 353 -9.07 -29.68 5.45
CA LEU A 353 -8.43 -30.75 6.23
C LEU A 353 -9.42 -31.84 6.66
N SER A 354 -10.66 -31.47 6.98
CA SER A 354 -11.72 -32.44 7.30
C SER A 354 -12.18 -33.25 6.07
N VAL A 355 -12.13 -32.65 4.88
CA VAL A 355 -12.42 -33.32 3.59
C VAL A 355 -11.31 -34.28 3.18
N TRP A 356 -10.05 -34.03 3.57
CA TRP A 356 -8.92 -34.93 3.31
C TRP A 356 -9.12 -36.33 3.92
N TRP A 357 -9.96 -36.46 4.96
CA TRP A 357 -10.34 -37.75 5.55
C TRP A 357 -11.44 -38.51 4.75
N GLY A 358 -12.06 -37.87 3.75
CA GLY A 358 -13.09 -38.46 2.88
C GLY A 358 -12.60 -38.62 1.45
N THR A 359 -12.63 -39.84 0.93
CA THR A 359 -12.05 -40.18 -0.39
C THR A 359 -12.66 -39.38 -1.56
N LYS A 360 -11.78 -38.79 -2.37
CA LYS A 360 -11.94 -38.06 -3.66
C LYS A 360 -12.42 -36.59 -3.59
N GLN A 361 -11.49 -35.63 -3.46
CA GLN A 361 -11.76 -34.19 -3.77
C GLN A 361 -10.49 -33.30 -3.97
N ARG A 362 -9.52 -33.70 -4.81
CA ARG A 362 -8.28 -32.93 -5.08
C ARG A 362 -8.51 -31.55 -5.71
N GLU A 363 -9.56 -31.38 -6.51
CA GLU A 363 -9.88 -30.11 -7.18
C GLU A 363 -10.38 -29.03 -6.21
N MET A 364 -11.15 -29.41 -5.19
CA MET A 364 -11.65 -28.46 -4.17
C MET A 364 -10.54 -27.95 -3.26
N LEU A 365 -9.56 -28.82 -2.95
CA LEU A 365 -8.35 -28.45 -2.23
C LEU A 365 -7.56 -27.38 -3.02
N MET A 366 -7.35 -27.58 -4.33
CA MET A 366 -6.63 -26.62 -5.17
C MET A 366 -7.32 -25.24 -5.21
N ILE A 367 -8.65 -25.17 -5.39
CA ILE A 367 -9.37 -23.90 -5.44
C ILE A 367 -9.27 -23.14 -4.10
N ALA A 368 -9.44 -23.84 -2.97
CA ALA A 368 -9.34 -23.24 -1.64
C ALA A 368 -7.92 -22.75 -1.33
N THR A 369 -6.89 -23.52 -1.69
CA THR A 369 -5.47 -23.15 -1.52
C THR A 369 -5.07 -21.95 -2.37
N VAL A 370 -5.46 -21.92 -3.66
CA VAL A 370 -5.17 -20.81 -4.57
C VAL A 370 -5.85 -19.54 -4.09
N THR A 371 -7.13 -19.62 -3.74
CA THR A 371 -7.92 -18.50 -3.22
C THR A 371 -7.27 -17.91 -1.97
N SER A 372 -6.98 -18.76 -0.98
CA SER A 372 -6.43 -18.30 0.30
C SER A 372 -5.02 -17.73 0.14
N SER A 373 -4.21 -18.29 -0.76
CA SER A 373 -2.89 -17.76 -1.13
C SER A 373 -2.98 -16.36 -1.73
N ILE A 374 -4.01 -16.07 -2.55
CA ILE A 374 -4.25 -14.73 -3.10
C ILE A 374 -4.56 -13.74 -1.99
N PHE A 375 -5.48 -14.06 -1.07
CA PHE A 375 -5.82 -13.16 0.06
C PHE A 375 -4.63 -12.89 0.97
N LEU A 376 -3.87 -13.92 1.27
CA LEU A 376 -2.69 -13.82 2.10
C LEU A 376 -1.64 -12.92 1.43
N SER A 377 -1.42 -13.11 0.12
CA SER A 377 -0.53 -12.26 -0.67
C SER A 377 -0.97 -10.81 -0.67
N LEU A 378 -2.26 -10.53 -0.86
CA LEU A 378 -2.82 -9.17 -0.80
C LEU A 378 -2.62 -8.53 0.58
N PHE A 379 -2.90 -9.26 1.66
CA PHE A 379 -2.65 -8.79 3.03
C PHE A 379 -1.16 -8.53 3.27
N GLY A 380 -0.29 -9.41 2.75
CA GLY A 380 1.16 -9.23 2.78
C GLY A 380 1.58 -7.92 2.12
N VAL A 381 1.12 -7.65 0.89
CA VAL A 381 1.40 -6.38 0.18
C VAL A 381 0.98 -5.17 1.02
N ILE A 382 -0.19 -5.21 1.65
CA ILE A 382 -0.69 -4.12 2.51
C ILE A 382 0.17 -3.95 3.75
N ALA A 383 0.56 -5.06 4.40
CA ALA A 383 1.43 -5.04 5.56
C ALA A 383 2.79 -4.39 5.21
N PHE A 384 3.38 -4.76 4.08
CA PHE A 384 4.60 -4.15 3.56
C PHE A 384 4.44 -2.66 3.26
N VAL A 385 3.41 -2.28 2.50
CA VAL A 385 3.14 -0.87 2.16
C VAL A 385 2.92 -0.02 3.41
N THR A 386 2.19 -0.55 4.39
CA THR A 386 1.96 0.13 5.67
C THR A 386 3.26 0.26 6.46
N SER A 387 4.07 -0.80 6.51
CA SER A 387 5.37 -0.81 7.19
C SER A 387 6.34 0.22 6.57
N ILE A 388 6.45 0.24 5.24
CA ILE A 388 7.22 1.23 4.48
C ILE A 388 6.70 2.65 4.73
N GLY A 389 5.38 2.84 4.73
CA GLY A 389 4.74 4.12 5.04
C GLY A 389 5.11 4.65 6.43
N ARG A 390 5.14 3.77 7.43
CA ARG A 390 5.57 4.12 8.80
C ARG A 390 7.05 4.45 8.86
N ALA A 391 7.90 3.65 8.20
CA ALA A 391 9.34 3.84 8.16
C ALA A 391 9.70 5.18 7.48
N ALA A 392 9.18 5.42 6.29
CA ALA A 392 9.41 6.64 5.49
C ALA A 392 8.83 7.91 6.14
N GLY A 393 7.78 7.77 6.96
CA GLY A 393 7.19 8.85 7.73
C GLY A 393 7.73 9.00 9.15
N SER A 394 8.66 8.15 9.59
CA SER A 394 9.05 8.02 11.00
C SER A 394 9.68 9.30 11.56
N PHE A 395 10.55 9.96 10.78
CA PHE A 395 11.22 11.20 11.13
C PHE A 395 10.75 12.38 10.28
N ALA A 396 10.37 12.12 9.03
CA ALA A 396 9.90 13.17 8.13
C ALA A 396 8.60 13.81 8.64
N ASN A 397 7.67 13.01 9.19
CA ASN A 397 6.45 13.57 9.77
C ASN A 397 6.73 14.35 11.07
N GLU A 398 7.72 13.95 11.87
CA GLU A 398 8.06 14.69 13.09
C GLU A 398 8.64 16.07 12.78
N ARG A 399 9.37 16.20 11.65
CA ARG A 399 9.78 17.52 11.14
C ARG A 399 8.58 18.32 10.64
N ASP A 400 7.68 17.68 9.90
CA ASP A 400 6.49 18.34 9.37
C ASP A 400 5.53 18.81 10.48
N GLN A 401 5.54 18.14 11.65
CA GLN A 401 4.70 18.44 12.81
C GLN A 401 5.41 19.30 13.88
N GLU A 402 6.61 19.80 13.60
CA GLU A 402 7.43 20.59 14.53
C GLU A 402 7.74 19.86 15.87
N SER A 403 7.48 18.55 15.94
CA SER A 403 7.77 17.72 17.12
C SER A 403 9.20 17.18 17.12
N TRP A 404 9.96 17.45 16.05
CA TRP A 404 11.35 17.02 15.89
C TRP A 404 12.24 17.53 17.03
N ILE A 405 12.11 18.81 17.39
CA ILE A 405 12.91 19.42 18.47
C ILE A 405 12.62 18.76 19.82
N LEU A 406 11.36 18.42 20.08
CA LEU A 406 10.95 17.70 21.30
C LEU A 406 11.59 16.32 21.40
N VAL A 407 11.68 15.59 20.29
CA VAL A 407 12.34 14.28 20.25
C VAL A 407 13.84 14.41 20.48
N LEU A 408 14.47 15.39 19.84
CA LEU A 408 15.88 15.66 20.05
C LEU A 408 16.17 16.14 21.49
N ALA A 409 15.26 16.86 22.14
CA ALA A 409 15.45 17.31 23.52
C ALA A 409 15.31 16.20 24.58
N THR A 410 14.93 14.98 24.19
CA THR A 410 14.83 13.86 25.13
C THR A 410 16.21 13.36 25.54
N PRO A 411 16.39 12.84 26.78
CA PRO A 411 17.65 12.24 27.22
C PRO A 411 17.94 10.87 26.59
N LEU A 412 17.23 10.51 25.51
CA LEU A 412 17.35 9.22 24.86
C LEU A 412 18.48 9.23 23.85
N THR A 413 19.21 8.12 23.77
CA THR A 413 20.22 7.92 22.75
C THR A 413 19.58 7.78 21.36
N ALA A 414 20.31 8.13 20.31
CA ALA A 414 19.84 7.93 18.93
C ALA A 414 19.48 6.47 18.64
N TRP A 415 20.21 5.52 19.22
CA TRP A 415 19.89 4.10 19.09
C TRP A 415 18.53 3.76 19.69
N GLU A 416 18.20 4.24 20.89
CA GLU A 416 16.90 4.02 21.52
C GLU A 416 15.75 4.59 20.68
N ILE A 417 15.95 5.78 20.12
CA ILE A 417 14.97 6.43 19.24
C ILE A 417 14.77 5.64 17.94
N VAL A 418 15.87 5.30 17.26
CA VAL A 418 15.84 4.63 15.96
C VAL A 418 15.29 3.21 16.11
N ARG A 419 15.74 2.43 17.11
CA ARG A 419 15.31 1.04 17.32
C ARG A 419 13.82 0.95 17.66
N ALA A 420 13.32 1.84 18.52
CA ALA A 420 11.91 1.87 18.89
C ALA A 420 11.01 2.10 17.67
N LYS A 421 11.37 3.10 16.85
CA LYS A 421 10.66 3.40 15.59
C LYS A 421 10.78 2.27 14.58
N HIS A 422 11.92 1.58 14.54
CA HIS A 422 12.17 0.49 13.60
C HIS A 422 11.28 -0.71 13.90
N VAL A 423 11.28 -1.17 15.15
CA VAL A 423 10.47 -2.31 15.59
C VAL A 423 8.98 -2.00 15.47
N ALA A 424 8.56 -0.77 15.81
CA ALA A 424 7.16 -0.35 15.63
C ALA A 424 6.73 -0.27 14.15
N ALA A 425 7.65 -0.01 13.23
CA ALA A 425 7.36 -0.03 11.80
C ALA A 425 7.18 -1.46 11.26
N LEU A 426 7.77 -2.49 11.89
CA LEU A 426 7.60 -3.91 11.53
C LEU A 426 6.26 -4.51 11.98
N LYS A 427 5.57 -3.86 12.93
CA LYS A 427 4.29 -4.34 13.50
C LYS A 427 3.26 -4.84 12.47
N PRO A 428 3.01 -4.17 11.33
CA PRO A 428 2.08 -4.69 10.31
C PRO A 428 2.54 -6.03 9.71
N ILE A 429 3.84 -6.20 9.48
CA ILE A 429 4.43 -7.44 8.95
C ILE A 429 4.34 -8.55 10.00
N LEU A 430 4.57 -8.25 11.28
CA LEU A 430 4.39 -9.22 12.36
C LEU A 430 2.94 -9.70 12.46
N TYR A 431 1.95 -8.81 12.29
CA TYR A 431 0.55 -9.21 12.21
C TYR A 431 0.23 -10.06 10.99
N TYR A 432 0.85 -9.76 9.84
CA TYR A 432 0.75 -10.63 8.67
C TYR A 432 1.32 -12.01 8.95
N LEU A 433 2.51 -12.11 9.55
CA LEU A 433 3.14 -13.38 9.87
C LEU A 433 2.35 -14.19 10.90
N ALA A 434 1.82 -13.53 11.94
CA ALA A 434 0.94 -14.17 12.91
C ALA A 434 -0.33 -14.74 12.26
N LEU A 435 -0.78 -14.13 11.16
CA LEU A 435 -1.91 -14.59 10.35
C LEU A 435 -1.51 -15.73 9.41
N SER A 436 -0.37 -15.58 8.73
CA SER A 436 0.07 -16.40 7.60
C SER A 436 0.72 -17.71 8.02
N VAL A 437 1.48 -17.72 9.12
CA VAL A 437 2.22 -18.91 9.56
C VAL A 437 1.29 -20.04 10.00
N PRO A 438 0.26 -19.81 10.85
CA PRO A 438 -0.71 -20.86 11.17
C PRO A 438 -1.41 -21.39 9.91
N PHE A 439 -1.75 -20.50 8.98
CA PHE A 439 -2.38 -20.88 7.73
C PHE A 439 -1.46 -21.74 6.84
N ALA A 440 -0.20 -21.34 6.68
CA ALA A 440 0.79 -22.11 5.94
C ALA A 440 1.07 -23.47 6.61
N ALA A 441 1.05 -23.54 7.94
CA ALA A 441 1.21 -24.80 8.68
C ALA A 441 0.02 -25.75 8.46
N ILE A 442 -1.20 -25.20 8.37
CA ILE A 442 -2.40 -25.98 8.03
C ILE A 442 -2.31 -26.51 6.59
N LEU A 443 -1.86 -25.70 5.63
CA LEU A 443 -1.63 -26.17 4.25
C LEU A 443 -0.53 -27.24 4.16
N PHE A 444 0.54 -27.09 4.94
CA PHE A 444 1.62 -28.07 5.04
C PHE A 444 1.11 -29.44 5.49
N LEU A 445 0.16 -29.48 6.44
CA LEU A 445 -0.46 -30.73 6.87
C LEU A 445 -1.34 -31.39 5.80
N GLY A 446 -1.77 -30.66 4.77
CA GLY A 446 -2.68 -31.14 3.73
C GLY A 446 -2.05 -31.36 2.35
N GLN A 447 -0.76 -31.05 2.16
CA GLN A 447 -0.06 -31.22 0.88
C GLN A 447 1.21 -32.06 1.07
N GLU A 448 1.34 -33.14 0.29
CA GLU A 448 2.50 -34.06 0.34
C GLU A 448 3.79 -33.42 -0.22
N ASP A 449 3.69 -32.32 -0.98
CA ASP A 449 4.79 -31.71 -1.72
C ASP A 449 5.49 -30.53 -1.00
N LEU A 450 4.96 -30.04 0.11
CA LEU A 450 5.59 -28.95 0.87
C LEU A 450 6.63 -29.52 1.83
N ASP A 451 7.87 -29.04 1.74
CA ASP A 451 8.94 -29.38 2.68
C ASP A 451 8.84 -28.51 3.96
N GLY A 452 9.08 -29.09 5.14
CA GLY A 452 9.00 -28.40 6.42
C GLY A 452 9.98 -27.23 6.52
N PHE A 453 11.07 -27.29 5.73
CA PHE A 453 11.98 -26.17 5.55
C PHE A 453 11.30 -24.92 4.97
N GLN A 454 10.40 -25.08 3.99
CA GLN A 454 9.71 -23.95 3.34
C GLN A 454 8.78 -23.22 4.30
N LEU A 455 8.15 -23.95 5.24
CA LEU A 455 7.28 -23.39 6.27
C LEU A 455 8.03 -22.46 7.24
N ILE A 456 9.32 -22.72 7.47
CA ILE A 456 10.19 -21.89 8.32
C ILE A 456 10.86 -20.79 7.49
N ALA A 457 11.32 -21.11 6.28
CA ALA A 457 12.01 -20.17 5.40
C ALA A 457 11.10 -19.00 4.99
N MET A 458 9.84 -19.26 4.65
CA MET A 458 8.90 -18.22 4.19
C MET A 458 8.71 -17.06 5.19
N PRO A 459 8.31 -17.30 6.47
CA PRO A 459 8.17 -16.22 7.43
C PRO A 459 9.50 -15.55 7.76
N PHE A 460 10.60 -16.30 7.78
CA PHE A 460 11.94 -15.76 8.00
C PHE A 460 12.35 -14.77 6.90
N PHE A 461 12.28 -15.17 5.63
CA PHE A 461 12.62 -14.29 4.51
C PHE A 461 11.67 -13.11 4.38
N THR A 462 10.38 -13.31 4.69
CA THR A 462 9.40 -12.21 4.75
C THR A 462 9.79 -11.16 5.80
N LEU A 463 10.13 -11.60 7.01
CA LEU A 463 10.55 -10.70 8.08
C LEU A 463 11.88 -10.02 7.74
N LEU A 464 12.83 -10.76 7.19
CA LEU A 464 14.14 -10.24 6.81
C LEU A 464 14.04 -9.16 5.71
N TYR A 465 13.23 -9.43 4.67
CA TYR A 465 12.96 -8.44 3.64
C TYR A 465 12.22 -7.22 4.22
N GLY A 466 11.24 -7.44 5.11
CA GLY A 466 10.56 -6.38 5.84
C GLY A 466 11.51 -5.50 6.65
N TRP A 467 12.44 -6.11 7.36
CA TRP A 467 13.47 -5.45 8.14
C TRP A 467 14.38 -4.57 7.27
N PHE A 468 14.86 -5.10 6.14
CA PHE A 468 15.61 -4.33 5.15
C PHE A 468 14.82 -3.13 4.63
N MET A 469 13.55 -3.33 4.22
CA MET A 469 12.70 -2.28 3.67
C MET A 469 12.40 -1.18 4.70
N VAL A 470 12.18 -1.54 5.97
CA VAL A 470 12.02 -0.57 7.06
C VAL A 470 13.30 0.20 7.31
N ALA A 471 14.46 -0.46 7.33
CA ALA A 471 15.75 0.22 7.52
C ALA A 471 16.02 1.24 6.41
N LEU A 472 15.77 0.84 5.15
CA LEU A 472 15.88 1.73 3.99
C LEU A 472 14.93 2.93 4.11
N GLY A 473 13.67 2.68 4.48
CA GLY A 473 12.67 3.73 4.63
C GLY A 473 12.96 4.72 5.74
N GLN A 474 13.48 4.26 6.87
CA GLN A 474 13.92 5.14 7.96
C GLN A 474 15.13 5.98 7.58
N TYR A 475 16.13 5.38 6.94
CA TYR A 475 17.30 6.10 6.45
C TYR A 475 16.89 7.19 5.46
N LEU A 476 16.06 6.85 4.46
CA LEU A 476 15.54 7.82 3.50
C LEU A 476 14.63 8.87 4.15
N SER A 477 13.90 8.53 5.22
CA SER A 477 13.16 9.50 6.02
C SER A 477 14.09 10.56 6.64
N LEU A 478 15.34 10.21 6.99
CA LEU A 478 16.33 11.17 7.48
C LEU A 478 16.89 12.05 6.35
N CYS A 479 17.21 11.45 5.20
CA CYS A 479 17.83 12.17 4.08
C CYS A 479 16.85 13.05 3.29
N CYS A 480 15.58 12.65 3.19
CA CYS A 480 14.59 13.35 2.38
C CYS A 480 13.94 14.51 3.12
N LYS A 481 13.57 15.56 2.36
CA LYS A 481 12.83 16.73 2.88
C LYS A 481 11.38 16.42 3.25
N THR A 482 10.78 15.37 2.70
CA THR A 482 9.35 15.05 2.87
C THR A 482 9.16 13.54 2.95
N GLY A 483 8.22 13.07 3.78
CA GLY A 483 7.93 11.63 3.93
C GLY A 483 7.49 10.95 2.63
N ARG A 484 6.80 11.68 1.74
CA ARG A 484 6.38 11.14 0.43
C ARG A 484 7.54 10.77 -0.48
N THR A 485 8.58 11.62 -0.50
CA THR A 485 9.78 11.35 -1.30
C THR A 485 10.52 10.15 -0.73
N ALA A 486 10.66 10.08 0.60
CA ALA A 486 11.24 8.92 1.26
C ALA A 486 10.47 7.64 0.91
N PHE A 487 9.14 7.67 0.96
CA PHE A 487 8.29 6.52 0.66
C PHE A 487 8.51 5.98 -0.76
N VAL A 488 8.45 6.86 -1.77
CA VAL A 488 8.65 6.44 -3.17
C VAL A 488 10.07 5.90 -3.39
N LEU A 489 11.09 6.59 -2.86
CA LEU A 489 12.47 6.14 -2.96
C LEU A 489 12.70 4.80 -2.22
N THR A 490 11.94 4.53 -1.16
CA THR A 490 12.02 3.24 -0.45
C THR A 490 11.46 2.12 -1.31
N LEU A 491 10.33 2.33 -1.99
CA LEU A 491 9.76 1.34 -2.90
C LEU A 491 10.70 1.05 -4.08
N VAL A 492 11.17 2.10 -4.76
CA VAL A 492 12.06 1.97 -5.92
C VAL A 492 13.41 1.40 -5.49
N GLY A 493 14.05 1.99 -4.48
CA GLY A 493 15.34 1.53 -3.97
C GLY A 493 15.27 0.12 -3.40
N GLY A 494 14.16 -0.23 -2.73
CA GLY A 494 13.92 -1.56 -2.22
C GLY A 494 13.81 -2.62 -3.31
N TYR A 495 13.10 -2.32 -4.40
CA TYR A 495 13.02 -3.21 -5.56
C TYR A 495 14.35 -3.31 -6.30
N VAL A 496 15.04 -2.19 -6.54
CA VAL A 496 16.31 -2.17 -7.27
C VAL A 496 17.43 -2.87 -6.48
N ILE A 497 17.64 -2.45 -5.24
CA ILE A 497 18.74 -2.94 -4.40
C ILE A 497 18.42 -4.34 -3.85
N GLY A 498 17.19 -4.54 -3.39
CA GLY A 498 16.78 -5.78 -2.76
C GLY A 498 16.35 -6.87 -3.74
N GLY A 499 15.84 -6.51 -4.92
CA GLY A 499 15.29 -7.46 -5.90
C GLY A 499 16.13 -7.60 -7.16
N LEU A 500 16.23 -6.51 -7.93
CA LEU A 500 16.87 -6.48 -9.24
C LEU A 500 18.34 -6.88 -9.18
N ILE A 501 19.14 -6.18 -8.38
CA ILE A 501 20.60 -6.37 -8.37
C ILE A 501 20.95 -7.82 -8.03
N PRO A 502 20.41 -8.44 -6.96
CA PRO A 502 20.61 -9.86 -6.69
C PRO A 502 20.16 -10.76 -7.85
N SER A 503 19.04 -10.45 -8.49
CA SER A 503 18.52 -11.24 -9.62
C SER A 503 19.42 -11.14 -10.87
N LEU A 504 19.95 -9.96 -11.17
CA LEU A 504 20.89 -9.75 -12.27
C LEU A 504 22.24 -10.38 -11.99
N LEU A 505 22.75 -10.27 -10.76
CA LEU A 505 23.97 -10.95 -10.33
C LEU A 505 23.81 -12.47 -10.44
N TRP A 506 22.66 -13.01 -10.03
CA TRP A 506 22.34 -14.41 -10.22
C TRP A 506 22.36 -14.79 -11.70
N GLY A 507 21.62 -14.06 -12.54
CA GLY A 507 21.60 -14.28 -13.98
C GLY A 507 22.99 -14.22 -14.60
N PHE A 508 23.83 -13.26 -14.22
CA PHE A 508 25.20 -13.15 -14.72
C PHE A 508 26.09 -14.32 -14.29
N LEU A 509 26.00 -14.75 -13.02
CA LEU A 509 26.80 -15.85 -12.49
C LEU A 509 26.37 -17.20 -13.09
N PHE A 510 25.06 -17.41 -13.29
CA PHE A 510 24.51 -18.69 -13.73
C PHE A 510 24.41 -18.84 -15.26
N ASN A 511 24.21 -17.74 -16.00
CA ASN A 511 24.10 -17.80 -17.47
C ASN A 511 25.47 -17.97 -18.16
N ARG A 512 26.58 -17.68 -17.46
CA ARG A 512 27.94 -17.85 -18.00
C ARG A 512 28.36 -19.32 -18.15
N SER A 513 27.66 -20.25 -17.53
CA SER A 513 28.04 -21.67 -17.53
C SER A 513 27.46 -22.48 -18.70
N GLY A 514 26.52 -21.92 -19.50
CA GLY A 514 25.82 -22.65 -20.57
C GLY A 514 25.10 -23.91 -20.07
N TYR A 515 24.93 -24.02 -18.76
CA TYR A 515 24.68 -25.26 -18.06
C TYR A 515 23.19 -25.41 -17.75
N ARG A 516 22.61 -26.57 -18.09
CA ARG A 516 21.23 -26.92 -17.72
C ARG A 516 21.29 -27.75 -16.43
N PRO A 517 21.09 -27.14 -15.24
CA PRO A 517 21.14 -27.90 -14.00
C PRO A 517 20.02 -28.94 -13.98
N SER A 518 20.37 -30.20 -13.69
CA SER A 518 19.40 -31.29 -13.53
C SER A 518 19.46 -31.85 -12.11
N GLY A 519 18.29 -32.16 -11.53
CA GLY A 519 18.19 -32.72 -10.18
C GLY A 519 18.88 -31.89 -9.10
N TYR A 520 19.90 -32.46 -8.46
CA TYR A 520 20.61 -31.92 -7.30
C TYR A 520 21.25 -30.53 -7.53
N GLU A 521 21.74 -30.27 -8.74
CA GLU A 521 22.42 -29.00 -9.05
C GLU A 521 21.43 -27.83 -9.12
N ARG A 522 20.17 -28.12 -9.44
CA ARG A 522 19.10 -27.12 -9.39
C ARG A 522 18.80 -26.73 -7.94
N THR A 523 18.74 -27.69 -7.02
CA THR A 523 18.58 -27.41 -5.59
C THR A 523 19.76 -26.64 -4.99
N VAL A 524 20.99 -26.95 -5.39
CA VAL A 524 22.18 -26.17 -4.99
C VAL A 524 22.11 -24.74 -5.54
N GLY A 525 21.67 -24.58 -6.79
CA GLY A 525 21.40 -23.28 -7.39
C GLY A 525 20.34 -22.49 -6.63
N GLU A 526 19.19 -23.09 -6.34
CA GLU A 526 18.11 -22.46 -5.58
C GLU A 526 18.54 -22.06 -4.16
N ALA A 527 19.36 -22.88 -3.49
CA ALA A 527 19.95 -22.55 -2.18
C ALA A 527 20.93 -21.38 -2.25
N ALA A 528 21.82 -21.36 -3.26
CA ALA A 528 22.76 -20.26 -3.48
C ALA A 528 22.03 -18.95 -3.84
N TRP A 529 20.93 -19.04 -4.60
CA TRP A 529 20.04 -17.91 -4.88
C TRP A 529 19.43 -17.36 -3.60
N GLY A 530 18.85 -18.22 -2.75
CA GLY A 530 18.34 -17.82 -1.44
C GLY A 530 19.39 -17.19 -0.54
N LEU A 531 20.62 -17.73 -0.53
CA LEU A 531 21.75 -17.19 0.23
C LEU A 531 22.17 -15.80 -0.25
N LEU A 532 22.16 -15.54 -1.56
CA LEU A 532 22.46 -14.23 -2.12
C LEU A 532 21.47 -13.17 -1.61
N PHE A 533 20.16 -13.47 -1.62
CA PHE A 533 19.15 -12.59 -1.06
C PHE A 533 19.29 -12.41 0.45
N PHE A 534 19.56 -13.49 1.18
CA PHE A 534 19.81 -13.44 2.62
C PHE A 534 20.95 -12.48 2.96
N LEU A 535 22.11 -12.65 2.33
CA LEU A 535 23.29 -11.81 2.55
C LEU A 535 23.00 -10.35 2.15
N THR A 536 22.33 -10.14 1.02
CA THR A 536 21.90 -8.82 0.57
C THR A 536 21.10 -8.12 1.67
N TYR A 537 20.04 -8.75 2.17
CA TYR A 537 19.14 -8.12 3.14
C TYR A 537 19.79 -7.90 4.50
N VAL A 538 20.54 -8.87 5.02
CA VAL A 538 21.21 -8.76 6.33
C VAL A 538 22.28 -7.67 6.30
N VAL A 539 23.18 -7.71 5.30
CA VAL A 539 24.30 -6.77 5.22
C VAL A 539 23.81 -5.35 4.95
N LEU A 540 22.94 -5.17 3.95
CA LEU A 540 22.44 -3.84 3.60
C LEU A 540 21.52 -3.28 4.68
N GLY A 541 20.60 -4.08 5.23
CA GLY A 541 19.73 -3.60 6.29
C GLY A 541 20.52 -3.20 7.54
N GLY A 542 21.57 -3.95 7.91
CA GLY A 542 22.42 -3.63 9.05
C GLY A 542 23.24 -2.37 8.83
N PHE A 543 23.81 -2.23 7.63
CA PHE A 543 24.51 -1.02 7.20
C PHE A 543 23.58 0.21 7.22
N LEU A 544 22.37 0.09 6.67
CA LEU A 544 21.38 1.17 6.62
C LEU A 544 20.92 1.58 8.01
N LEU A 545 20.69 0.63 8.92
CA LEU A 545 20.29 0.93 10.30
C LEU A 545 21.41 1.67 11.04
N ARG A 546 22.67 1.22 10.90
CA ARG A 546 23.84 1.92 11.46
C ARG A 546 23.99 3.33 10.88
N ARG A 547 23.80 3.49 9.57
CA ARG A 547 23.81 4.80 8.90
C ARG A 547 22.67 5.70 9.39
N CYS A 548 21.50 5.13 9.67
CA CYS A 548 20.37 5.86 10.23
C CYS A 548 20.73 6.47 11.60
N VAL A 549 21.32 5.70 12.51
CA VAL A 549 21.77 6.18 13.83
C VAL A 549 22.80 7.31 13.68
N LEU A 550 23.87 7.08 12.90
CA LEU A 550 24.92 8.09 12.68
C LEU A 550 24.39 9.37 12.03
N THR A 551 23.41 9.26 11.14
CA THR A 551 22.79 10.42 10.48
C THR A 551 21.90 11.18 11.45
N PHE A 552 21.21 10.47 12.35
CA PHE A 552 20.42 11.07 13.42
C PHE A 552 21.31 11.88 14.36
N ASP A 553 22.41 11.30 14.87
CA ASP A 553 23.38 11.98 15.75
C ASP A 553 23.94 13.25 15.10
N ARG A 554 24.41 13.16 13.84
CA ARG A 554 24.89 14.34 13.10
C ARG A 554 23.83 15.42 12.95
N THR A 555 22.57 15.04 12.85
CA THR A 555 21.46 15.99 12.73
C THR A 555 21.17 16.65 14.08
N PHE A 556 21.23 15.88 15.17
CA PHE A 556 21.17 16.39 16.54
C PHE A 556 22.27 17.43 16.79
N ASP A 557 23.53 17.07 16.56
CA ASP A 557 24.70 17.93 16.80
C ASP A 557 24.61 19.24 16.01
N ARG A 558 24.23 19.15 14.72
CA ARG A 558 24.07 20.34 13.87
C ARG A 558 22.95 21.25 14.33
N THR A 559 21.86 20.69 14.84
CA THR A 559 20.69 21.46 15.26
C THR A 559 20.99 22.21 16.56
N PHE A 560 21.52 21.51 17.57
CA PHE A 560 21.85 22.12 18.85
C PHE A 560 23.11 23.00 18.78
N GLY A 561 24.11 22.64 17.99
CA GLY A 561 25.27 23.49 17.73
C GLY A 561 24.89 24.85 17.14
N ARG A 562 23.91 24.87 16.22
CA ARG A 562 23.36 26.13 15.68
C ARG A 562 22.63 26.96 16.73
N ILE A 563 21.82 26.32 17.57
CA ILE A 563 21.10 27.00 18.65
C ILE A 563 22.09 27.60 19.67
N ALA A 564 23.11 26.85 20.06
CA ALA A 564 24.17 27.32 20.95
C ALA A 564 24.90 28.53 20.33
N SER A 565 25.28 28.47 19.05
CA SER A 565 25.94 29.59 18.36
C SER A 565 25.03 30.81 18.15
N ALA A 566 23.71 30.63 18.08
CA ALA A 566 22.74 31.71 17.93
C ALA A 566 22.46 32.40 19.27
N GLY A 567 22.55 31.68 20.39
CA GLY A 567 22.42 32.23 21.74
C GLY A 567 23.65 33.00 22.24
N THR A 568 24.81 32.83 21.58
CA THR A 568 26.06 33.54 21.92
C THR A 568 26.37 34.73 21.02
N ALA A 569 25.44 35.13 20.13
CA ALA A 569 25.58 36.39 19.39
C ALA A 569 25.49 37.57 20.39
N PRO A 570 26.47 38.51 20.41
CA PRO A 570 26.39 39.67 21.30
C PRO A 570 25.13 40.46 20.99
N SER A 571 24.34 40.79 22.02
CA SER A 571 23.28 41.78 21.90
C SER A 571 23.91 43.17 21.80
N ASP A 572 24.50 43.49 20.65
CA ASP A 572 24.97 44.85 20.32
C ASP A 572 23.77 45.71 19.94
N SER A 573 22.92 46.00 20.93
CA SER A 573 22.03 47.16 20.91
C SER A 573 21.91 47.65 22.35
N PRO A 574 22.44 48.84 22.69
CA PRO A 574 22.22 49.43 24.00
C PRO A 574 20.71 49.65 24.21
N PRO A 575 20.20 49.56 25.46
CA PRO A 575 18.80 49.82 25.73
C PRO A 575 18.47 51.25 25.29
N SER A 576 17.65 51.39 24.25
CA SER A 576 17.10 52.67 23.85
C SER A 576 16.28 53.21 25.02
N THR A 577 16.76 54.32 25.58
CA THR A 577 16.04 55.15 26.54
C THR A 577 14.65 55.48 25.98
N PHE A 578 13.61 55.08 26.71
CA PHE A 578 12.25 55.55 26.48
C PHE A 578 12.22 57.08 26.61
N PRO A 579 11.69 57.85 25.63
CA PRO A 579 11.39 59.24 25.87
C PRO A 579 10.15 59.32 26.77
N ASN A 580 10.30 59.98 27.92
CA ASN A 580 9.19 60.41 28.75
C ASN A 580 8.22 61.24 27.91
N ALA A 581 7.01 60.73 27.69
CA ALA A 581 5.88 61.54 27.24
C ALA A 581 5.30 62.30 28.45
N ARG A 582 5.42 63.63 28.40
CA ARG A 582 4.47 64.55 29.05
C ARG A 582 3.31 64.79 28.11
#